data_AF-A0A6M0IZM1-F1
#
_entry.id   AF-A0A6M0IZM1-F1
#
_cell.length_a   1.000
_cell.length_b   1.000
_cell.length_c   1.000
_cell.angle_alpha   90.00
_cell.angle_beta   90.00
_cell.angle_gamma   90.00
#
_symmetry.space_group_name_H-M   'P 1'
#
loop_
_entity.id
_entity.type
_entity.pdbx_description
1 polymer ?
#
loop_
_entity_poly.entity_id
_entity_poly.type
_entity_poly.pdbx_seq_one_letter_code
_entity_poly.pdbx_strand_id
1 'polypeptide(L)'
;MTTNRAAKTANSKSSSEDSVASAADNGATKEQLQVLLLALKSVKNGDFSVRLAVENNELGEIVLVFNELASLNQNFAQEVSRLTTEIGTEGKLGSQAVVKGANGSWQGLLDNFNQMSTNLKEQIKSINEVTLVVAQGNLAKQIEESNAGDFKQLTDNANQMISSLRSSIRQMAEVATAVASSSEELTAVSTEMTQNAEQTAEQATSASSSAEQVSQNSSTILTAVEQMNASIQEIAKTVMEGAKVTTQAVKTADRTNETINKLGQSSIEIGKVIKVITAIAGQTNLLALNATIEAARAGDAGRGFAVVANEVKELAKQTANATEDISQRIEAIQTDTKAAVQAITQITDIINQINDFQSTIASAIEEQTATTNEISRNIAEAARGTSDIARNIAVVALNTQSTTIGTSNTLQAATELSRMAVDLQKVVSQFIY
;
A
#
# COMPACT_ATOMS: atom_id res chain seq x y z
N MET A 1 -40.03 91.56 86.34
CA MET A 1 -38.68 92.16 86.40
C MET A 1 -38.41 92.77 85.03
N THR A 2 -38.71 94.06 84.86
CA THR A 2 -37.73 95.18 84.89
C THR A 2 -36.82 95.14 83.66
N THR A 3 -36.60 96.17 82.85
CA THR A 3 -36.98 97.59 82.70
C THR A 3 -36.23 98.00 81.41
N ASN A 4 -36.85 98.51 80.35
CA ASN A 4 -37.23 99.91 80.13
C ASN A 4 -36.07 100.91 79.97
N ARG A 5 -36.14 101.64 78.84
CA ARG A 5 -35.73 103.04 78.57
C ARG A 5 -34.23 103.36 78.56
N ALA A 6 -33.66 104.10 77.61
CA ALA A 6 -34.08 105.16 76.66
C ALA A 6 -33.13 106.33 76.89
N ALA A 7 -32.94 107.18 75.88
CA ALA A 7 -33.05 108.64 75.93
C ALA A 7 -32.57 109.17 74.56
N LYS A 8 -33.40 109.91 73.82
CA LYS A 8 -33.58 111.39 73.92
C LYS A 8 -32.84 112.03 72.75
N THR A 9 -33.26 113.10 72.09
CA THR A 9 -34.34 114.11 72.11
C THR A 9 -34.00 114.99 70.88
N ALA A 10 -34.74 115.93 70.31
CA ALA A 10 -35.89 116.77 70.64
C ALA A 10 -36.10 117.60 69.35
N ASN A 11 -37.35 117.81 68.88
CA ASN A 11 -38.03 119.13 68.96
C ASN A 11 -37.56 120.11 67.86
N SER A 12 -38.37 120.84 67.07
CA SER A 12 -39.78 121.22 67.14
C SER A 12 -40.18 122.00 65.87
N LYS A 13 -41.49 121.95 65.56
CA LYS A 13 -42.38 123.07 65.11
C LYS A 13 -42.13 123.68 63.73
N SER A 14 -43.07 123.46 62.79
CA SER A 14 -44.26 124.30 62.44
C SER A 14 -43.86 125.46 61.51
N SER A 15 -44.52 125.75 60.40
CA SER A 15 -45.95 125.74 60.10
C SER A 15 -46.18 126.08 58.62
N SER A 16 -47.41 125.77 58.15
CA SER A 16 -48.21 126.49 57.12
C SER A 16 -47.65 126.58 55.70
N GLU A 17 -48.24 125.82 54.76
CA GLU A 17 -49.20 126.31 53.74
C GLU A 17 -48.49 127.03 52.58
N ASP A 18 -48.42 126.41 51.40
CA ASP A 18 -49.42 126.68 50.35
C ASP A 18 -49.10 125.99 49.01
N SER A 19 -50.16 125.84 48.21
CA SER A 19 -50.19 125.64 46.76
C SER A 19 -50.10 124.22 46.18
N VAL A 20 -51.31 123.68 46.05
CA VAL A 20 -51.84 122.75 45.04
C VAL A 20 -51.36 123.04 43.61
N ALA A 21 -51.01 121.98 42.87
CA ALA A 21 -51.35 121.83 41.44
C ALA A 21 -51.30 120.35 41.01
N SER A 22 -52.45 119.83 40.56
CA SER A 22 -52.70 118.48 40.05
C SER A 22 -52.15 118.26 38.63
N ALA A 23 -51.86 117.00 38.24
CA ALA A 23 -52.47 116.37 37.05
C ALA A 23 -51.98 114.93 36.78
N ALA A 24 -52.95 114.08 36.42
CA ALA A 24 -52.90 112.87 35.57
C ALA A 24 -52.30 111.55 36.11
N ASP A 25 -53.21 110.71 36.61
CA ASP A 25 -53.14 109.25 36.71
C ASP A 25 -53.08 108.63 35.29
N ASN A 26 -52.10 107.76 35.04
CA ASN A 26 -51.79 107.19 33.71
C ASN A 26 -51.53 105.67 33.79
N GLY A 27 -52.40 104.95 34.51
CA GLY A 27 -52.33 103.48 34.58
C GLY A 27 -52.68 102.79 33.25
N ALA A 28 -51.95 101.71 32.93
CA ALA A 28 -52.17 100.88 31.74
C ALA A 28 -53.65 100.48 31.54
N THR A 29 -54.16 100.61 30.31
CA THR A 29 -55.57 100.30 30.01
C THR A 29 -55.82 98.78 29.98
N LYS A 30 -57.02 98.34 30.37
CA LYS A 30 -57.42 96.92 30.39
C LYS A 30 -57.22 96.22 29.04
N GLU A 31 -57.36 96.95 27.94
CA GLU A 31 -57.12 96.46 26.57
C GLU A 31 -55.64 96.16 26.30
N GLN A 32 -54.71 97.02 26.74
CA GLN A 32 -53.25 96.81 26.57
C GLN A 32 -52.75 95.56 27.31
N LEU A 33 -53.25 95.31 28.52
CA LEU A 33 -52.94 94.07 29.27
C LEU A 33 -53.54 92.82 28.61
N GLN A 34 -54.69 92.96 27.94
CA GLN A 34 -55.31 91.87 27.19
C GLN A 34 -54.50 91.50 25.94
N VAL A 35 -53.96 92.50 25.23
CA VAL A 35 -53.08 92.32 24.07
C VAL A 35 -51.76 91.67 24.49
N LEU A 36 -51.14 92.13 25.58
CA LEU A 36 -49.94 91.50 26.14
C LEU A 36 -50.21 90.06 26.58
N LEU A 37 -51.35 89.79 27.24
CA LEU A 37 -51.74 88.43 27.65
C LEU A 37 -51.98 87.52 26.43
N LEU A 38 -52.58 88.04 25.36
CA LEU A 38 -52.78 87.29 24.13
C LEU A 38 -51.44 86.96 23.46
N ALA A 39 -50.52 87.92 23.40
CA ALA A 39 -49.19 87.72 22.85
C ALA A 39 -48.35 86.73 23.68
N LEU A 40 -48.43 86.79 25.01
CA LEU A 40 -47.83 85.80 25.92
C LEU A 40 -48.44 84.41 25.72
N LYS A 41 -49.76 84.30 25.50
CA LYS A 41 -50.41 83.02 25.16
C LYS A 41 -49.93 82.47 23.82
N SER A 42 -49.74 83.31 22.82
CA SER A 42 -49.22 82.89 21.51
C SER A 42 -47.78 82.36 21.60
N VAL A 43 -46.89 83.10 22.26
CA VAL A 43 -45.50 82.67 22.50
C VAL A 43 -45.46 81.38 23.33
N LYS A 44 -46.29 81.26 24.37
CA LYS A 44 -46.41 80.02 25.16
C LYS A 44 -46.82 78.81 24.30
N ASN A 45 -47.65 79.04 23.28
CA ASN A 45 -48.12 77.98 22.37
C ASN A 45 -47.18 77.73 21.18
N GLY A 46 -46.01 78.36 21.14
CA GLY A 46 -44.99 78.14 20.11
C GLY A 46 -45.09 79.07 18.90
N ASP A 47 -46.00 80.06 18.89
CA ASP A 47 -45.99 81.12 17.88
C ASP A 47 -45.09 82.28 18.34
N PHE A 48 -43.84 82.21 17.92
CA PHE A 48 -42.82 83.21 18.21
C PHE A 48 -42.77 84.37 17.21
N SER A 49 -43.64 84.38 16.19
CA SER A 49 -43.68 85.45 15.18
C SER A 49 -44.44 86.68 15.68
N VAL A 50 -45.16 86.57 16.81
CA VAL A 50 -45.93 87.65 17.41
C VAL A 50 -45.03 88.81 17.84
N ARG A 51 -45.42 90.03 17.48
CA ARG A 51 -44.76 91.27 17.90
C ARG A 51 -45.79 92.25 18.46
N LEU A 52 -45.42 92.92 19.54
CA LEU A 52 -46.19 93.98 20.15
C LEU A 52 -45.69 95.34 19.66
N ALA A 53 -46.61 96.28 19.40
CA ALA A 53 -46.27 97.62 18.97
C ALA A 53 -45.65 98.41 20.14
N VAL A 54 -44.52 99.08 19.88
CA VAL A 54 -43.82 99.88 20.89
C VAL A 54 -44.56 101.21 21.06
N GLU A 55 -45.22 101.37 22.20
CA GLU A 55 -45.89 102.61 22.60
C GLU A 55 -45.05 103.34 23.67
N ASN A 56 -45.01 104.68 23.66
CA ASN A 56 -44.33 105.50 24.67
C ASN A 56 -45.14 105.57 25.98
N ASN A 57 -45.41 104.42 26.61
CA ASN A 57 -46.17 104.28 27.84
C ASN A 57 -45.42 103.41 28.88
N GLU A 58 -45.98 103.24 30.08
CA GLU A 58 -45.37 102.44 31.17
C GLU A 58 -45.19 100.95 30.81
N LEU A 59 -45.82 100.45 29.74
CA LEU A 59 -45.66 99.08 29.23
C LEU A 59 -44.62 98.95 28.12
N GLY A 60 -44.02 100.05 27.65
CA GLY A 60 -43.06 100.06 26.54
C GLY A 60 -41.84 99.16 26.79
N GLU A 61 -41.30 99.14 28.02
CA GLU A 61 -40.18 98.28 28.40
C GLU A 61 -40.58 96.79 28.41
N ILE A 62 -41.79 96.46 28.87
CA ILE A 62 -42.32 95.10 28.86
C ILE A 62 -42.54 94.62 27.42
N VAL A 63 -43.01 95.49 26.53
CA VAL A 63 -43.17 95.21 25.10
C VAL A 63 -41.82 94.96 24.43
N LEU A 64 -40.79 95.74 24.76
CA LEU A 64 -39.43 95.53 24.25
C LEU A 64 -38.87 94.19 24.71
N VAL A 65 -38.91 93.90 26.01
CA VAL A 65 -38.45 92.61 26.57
C VAL A 65 -39.27 91.45 26.02
N PHE A 66 -40.58 91.61 25.81
CA PHE A 66 -41.43 90.61 25.16
C PHE A 66 -41.00 90.35 23.72
N ASN A 67 -40.77 91.40 22.93
CA ASN A 67 -40.34 91.29 21.53
C ASN A 67 -38.93 90.67 21.42
N GLU A 68 -38.02 91.00 22.34
CA GLU A 68 -36.70 90.37 22.47
C GLU A 68 -36.82 88.90 22.85
N LEU A 69 -37.68 88.56 23.80
CA LEU A 69 -37.95 87.18 24.21
C LEU A 69 -38.60 86.37 23.07
N ALA A 70 -39.57 86.93 22.35
CA ALA A 70 -40.19 86.30 21.19
C ALA A 70 -39.16 86.08 20.08
N SER A 71 -38.28 87.06 19.83
CA SER A 71 -37.18 86.93 18.85
C SER A 71 -36.14 85.88 19.28
N LEU A 72 -35.78 85.82 20.56
CA LEU A 72 -34.88 84.81 21.11
C LEU A 72 -35.47 83.39 20.96
N ASN A 73 -36.73 83.20 21.31
CA ASN A 73 -37.41 81.91 21.16
C ASN A 73 -37.57 81.51 19.68
N GLN A 74 -37.86 82.48 18.79
CA GLN A 74 -37.93 82.23 17.35
C GLN A 74 -36.59 81.77 16.79
N ASN A 75 -35.50 82.48 17.14
CA ASN A 75 -34.15 82.12 16.70
C ASN A 75 -33.72 80.77 17.27
N PHE A 76 -34.04 80.49 18.54
CA PHE A 76 -33.74 79.21 19.17
C PHE A 76 -34.49 78.05 18.51
N ALA A 77 -35.79 78.21 18.22
CA ALA A 77 -36.59 77.19 17.55
C ALA A 77 -36.07 76.89 16.14
N GLN A 78 -35.74 77.93 15.37
CA GLN A 78 -35.13 77.77 14.04
C GLN A 78 -33.79 77.03 14.14
N GLU A 79 -32.97 77.38 15.12
CA GLU A 79 -31.65 76.76 15.32
C GLU A 79 -31.76 75.28 15.72
N VAL A 80 -32.70 74.94 16.60
CA VAL A 80 -32.98 73.53 16.96
C VAL A 80 -33.51 72.75 15.75
N SER A 81 -34.38 73.32 14.92
CA SER A 81 -34.85 72.67 13.68
C SER A 81 -33.71 72.46 12.68
N ARG A 82 -32.81 73.45 12.53
CA ARG A 82 -31.61 73.34 11.70
C ARG A 82 -30.72 72.20 12.18
N LEU A 83 -30.39 72.15 13.47
CA LEU A 83 -29.53 71.12 14.05
C LEU A 83 -30.14 69.73 13.98
N THR A 84 -31.45 69.62 14.18
CA THR A 84 -32.16 68.34 14.02
C THR A 84 -32.04 67.83 12.58
N THR A 85 -32.12 68.72 11.60
CA THR A 85 -31.91 68.38 10.19
C THR A 85 -30.46 68.00 9.93
N GLU A 86 -29.51 68.83 10.37
CA GLU A 86 -28.09 68.62 10.12
C GLU A 86 -27.53 67.37 10.80
N ILE A 87 -27.82 67.15 12.09
CA ILE A 87 -27.34 65.99 12.84
C ILE A 87 -28.15 64.75 12.51
N GLY A 88 -29.49 64.85 12.52
CA GLY A 88 -30.39 63.71 12.40
C GLY A 88 -30.66 63.23 10.98
N THR A 89 -30.58 64.11 9.98
CA THR A 89 -30.85 63.76 8.57
C THR A 89 -29.60 63.83 7.71
N GLU A 90 -28.79 64.89 7.85
CA GLU A 90 -27.60 65.10 7.02
C GLU A 90 -26.33 64.43 7.58
N GLY A 91 -26.36 63.93 8.82
CA GLY A 91 -25.22 63.24 9.46
C GLY A 91 -24.06 64.17 9.85
N LYS A 92 -24.28 65.48 9.93
CA LYS A 92 -23.30 66.47 10.40
C LYS A 92 -23.24 66.49 11.92
N LEU A 93 -22.72 65.41 12.50
CA LEU A 93 -22.71 65.18 13.95
C LEU A 93 -22.02 66.26 14.78
N GLY A 94 -21.17 67.09 14.17
CA GLY A 94 -20.45 68.19 14.83
C GLY A 94 -21.07 69.58 14.68
N SER A 95 -22.32 69.69 14.22
CA SER A 95 -22.98 70.98 14.04
C SER A 95 -23.20 71.67 15.38
N GLN A 96 -22.83 72.95 15.46
CA GLN A 96 -22.94 73.77 16.65
C GLN A 96 -24.05 74.80 16.53
N ALA A 97 -24.73 75.05 17.65
CA ALA A 97 -25.79 75.99 17.85
C ALA A 97 -25.25 77.33 18.34
N VAL A 98 -25.62 78.44 17.70
CA VAL A 98 -25.33 79.79 18.22
C VAL A 98 -26.56 80.69 18.05
N VAL A 99 -27.09 81.20 19.16
CA VAL A 99 -28.25 82.12 19.15
C VAL A 99 -27.85 83.45 19.77
N LYS A 100 -27.92 84.51 18.96
CA LYS A 100 -27.59 85.87 19.40
C LYS A 100 -28.57 86.34 20.49
N GLY A 101 -28.04 86.79 21.63
CA GLY A 101 -28.85 87.24 22.78
C GLY A 101 -29.20 86.16 23.79
N ALA A 102 -28.79 84.90 23.55
CA ALA A 102 -28.90 83.83 24.54
C ALA A 102 -27.93 84.09 25.71
N ASN A 103 -28.47 84.22 26.92
CA ASN A 103 -27.72 84.39 28.16
C ASN A 103 -28.35 83.54 29.26
N GLY A 104 -27.62 83.29 30.36
CA GLY A 104 -28.11 82.50 31.49
C GLY A 104 -28.46 81.07 31.07
N SER A 105 -29.64 80.57 31.46
CA SER A 105 -30.07 79.19 31.18
C SER A 105 -30.15 78.86 29.68
N TRP A 106 -30.41 79.84 28.81
CA TRP A 106 -30.43 79.63 27.36
C TRP A 106 -29.06 79.31 26.80
N GLN A 107 -28.01 79.98 27.29
CA GLN A 107 -26.64 79.67 26.91
C GLN A 107 -26.25 78.28 27.41
N GLY A 108 -26.61 77.92 28.65
CA GLY A 108 -26.35 76.59 29.19
C GLY A 108 -27.01 75.45 28.37
N LEU A 109 -28.21 75.67 27.83
CA LEU A 109 -28.85 74.69 26.94
C LEU A 109 -28.10 74.55 25.60
N LEU A 110 -27.65 75.66 25.00
CA LEU A 110 -26.84 75.64 23.79
C LEU A 110 -25.49 74.96 24.03
N ASP A 111 -24.84 75.23 25.16
CA ASP A 111 -23.57 74.62 25.54
C ASP A 111 -23.72 73.11 25.73
N ASN A 112 -24.78 72.65 26.40
CA ASN A 112 -25.08 71.21 26.55
C ASN A 112 -25.34 70.55 25.20
N PHE A 113 -26.08 71.20 24.29
CA PHE A 113 -26.33 70.66 22.95
C PHE A 113 -25.04 70.57 22.13
N ASN A 114 -24.22 71.63 22.18
CA ASN A 114 -22.93 71.68 21.50
C ASN A 114 -21.96 70.63 22.04
N GLN A 115 -21.98 70.37 23.36
CA GLN A 115 -21.21 69.30 23.97
C GLN A 115 -21.71 67.92 23.50
N MET A 116 -23.03 67.70 23.45
CA MET A 116 -23.59 66.45 22.93
C MET A 116 -23.18 66.21 21.46
N SER A 117 -23.31 67.23 20.61
CA SER A 117 -22.86 67.21 19.21
C SER A 117 -21.37 66.89 19.09
N THR A 118 -20.53 67.55 19.89
CA THR A 118 -19.08 67.29 19.93
C THR A 118 -18.78 65.85 20.33
N ASN A 119 -19.40 65.35 21.40
CA ASN A 119 -19.24 63.97 21.86
C ASN A 119 -19.68 62.96 20.78
N LEU A 120 -20.85 63.14 20.17
CA LEU A 120 -21.35 62.26 19.09
C LEU A 120 -20.38 62.21 17.91
N LYS A 121 -19.84 63.36 17.51
CA LYS A 121 -18.85 63.46 16.43
C LYS A 121 -17.56 62.72 16.78
N GLU A 122 -17.00 62.93 17.96
CA GLU A 122 -15.74 62.32 18.39
C GLU A 122 -15.87 60.79 18.47
N GLN A 123 -16.94 60.29 19.09
CA GLN A 123 -17.20 58.86 19.24
C GLN A 123 -17.37 58.14 17.89
N ILE A 124 -18.16 58.71 16.97
CA ILE A 124 -18.33 58.14 15.62
C ILE A 124 -17.05 58.27 14.79
N LYS A 125 -16.31 59.37 14.93
CA LYS A 125 -15.03 59.57 14.23
C LYS A 125 -14.01 58.50 14.64
N SER A 126 -13.88 58.23 15.94
CA SER A 126 -12.98 57.21 16.50
C SER A 126 -13.29 55.80 15.96
N ILE A 127 -14.57 55.43 15.93
CA ILE A 127 -15.01 54.15 15.35
C ILE A 127 -14.71 54.10 13.84
N ASN A 128 -14.96 55.17 13.10
CA ASN A 128 -14.70 55.25 11.67
C ASN A 128 -13.19 55.15 11.34
N GLU A 129 -12.33 55.81 12.11
CA GLU A 129 -10.87 55.75 11.95
C GLU A 129 -10.36 54.32 12.11
N VAL A 130 -10.76 53.61 13.17
CA VAL A 130 -10.35 52.21 13.37
C VAL A 130 -10.93 51.31 12.28
N THR A 131 -12.19 51.52 11.89
CA THR A 131 -12.84 50.73 10.83
C THR A 131 -12.11 50.89 9.49
N LEU A 132 -11.65 52.10 9.15
CA LEU A 132 -10.88 52.36 7.94
C LEU A 132 -9.52 51.64 7.98
N VAL A 133 -8.84 51.67 9.13
CA VAL A 133 -7.55 50.99 9.32
C VAL A 133 -7.70 49.46 9.24
N VAL A 134 -8.77 48.91 9.80
CA VAL A 134 -9.15 47.49 9.70
C VAL A 134 -9.47 47.11 8.26
N ALA A 135 -10.21 47.94 7.52
CA ALA A 135 -10.53 47.72 6.11
C ALA A 135 -9.28 47.75 5.21
N GLN A 136 -8.23 48.46 5.62
CA GLN A 136 -6.91 48.46 4.97
C GLN A 136 -6.01 47.28 5.39
N GLY A 137 -6.53 46.37 6.23
CA GLY A 137 -5.85 45.14 6.63
C GLY A 137 -5.16 45.20 8.00
N ASN A 138 -5.17 46.33 8.71
CA ASN A 138 -4.53 46.43 10.02
C ASN A 138 -5.52 46.12 11.16
N LEU A 139 -5.53 44.86 11.57
CA LEU A 139 -6.33 44.27 12.65
C LEU A 139 -5.66 44.40 14.03
N ALA A 140 -4.44 44.95 14.10
CA ALA A 140 -3.75 45.21 15.37
C ALA A 140 -4.31 46.45 16.09
N LYS A 141 -5.13 47.26 15.42
CA LYS A 141 -5.82 48.42 16.01
C LYS A 141 -7.14 48.04 16.64
N GLN A 142 -7.49 48.73 17.71
CA GLN A 142 -8.77 48.64 18.41
C GLN A 142 -9.23 50.05 18.78
N ILE A 143 -10.53 50.19 19.03
CA ILE A 143 -11.10 51.44 19.54
C ILE A 143 -10.76 51.53 21.04
N GLU A 144 -9.89 52.47 21.40
CA GLU A 144 -9.39 52.67 22.78
C GLU A 144 -10.22 53.68 23.58
N GLU A 145 -11.11 54.41 22.93
CA GLU A 145 -11.90 55.46 23.56
C GLU A 145 -12.93 54.90 24.55
N SER A 146 -13.00 55.53 25.73
CA SER A 146 -13.92 55.11 26.80
C SER A 146 -15.31 55.69 26.55
N ASN A 147 -16.15 54.88 25.90
CA ASN A 147 -17.56 55.19 25.66
C ASN A 147 -18.46 54.65 26.77
N ALA A 148 -19.67 55.20 26.87
CA ALA A 148 -20.72 54.76 27.79
C ALA A 148 -22.03 54.50 27.03
N GLY A 149 -22.95 53.75 27.66
CA GLY A 149 -24.26 53.43 27.06
C GLY A 149 -24.14 52.69 25.73
N ASP A 150 -24.98 53.05 24.75
CA ASP A 150 -25.04 52.38 23.44
C ASP A 150 -23.72 52.48 22.65
N PHE A 151 -22.97 53.57 22.81
CA PHE A 151 -21.66 53.73 22.19
C PHE A 151 -20.63 52.75 22.74
N LYS A 152 -20.72 52.42 24.04
CA LYS A 152 -19.87 51.35 24.61
C LYS A 152 -20.19 50.01 23.95
N GLN A 153 -21.47 49.67 23.81
CA GLN A 153 -21.86 48.41 23.18
C GLN A 153 -21.41 48.35 21.71
N LEU A 154 -21.51 49.47 20.97
CA LEU A 154 -21.01 49.56 19.60
C LEU A 154 -19.49 49.38 19.53
N THR A 155 -18.74 50.04 20.41
CA THR A 155 -17.28 49.88 20.53
C THR A 155 -16.89 48.45 20.88
N ASP A 156 -17.55 47.83 21.87
CA ASP A 156 -17.30 46.46 22.30
C ASP A 156 -17.57 45.47 21.15
N ASN A 157 -18.70 45.61 20.44
CA ASN A 157 -19.05 44.76 19.29
C ASN A 157 -18.03 44.92 18.14
N ALA A 158 -17.62 46.15 17.83
CA ALA A 158 -16.62 46.41 16.80
C ALA A 158 -15.26 45.80 17.17
N ASN A 159 -14.80 45.99 18.41
CA ASN A 159 -13.56 45.38 18.90
C ASN A 159 -13.63 43.84 18.94
N GLN A 160 -14.78 43.26 19.28
CA GLN A 160 -14.99 41.82 19.22
C GLN A 160 -14.91 41.30 17.79
N MET A 161 -15.48 42.01 16.82
CA MET A 161 -15.36 41.68 15.39
C MET A 161 -13.90 41.71 14.94
N ILE A 162 -13.15 42.77 15.29
CA ILE A 162 -11.71 42.89 14.96
C ILE A 162 -10.92 41.72 15.57
N SER A 163 -11.14 41.41 16.84
CA SER A 163 -10.47 40.30 17.51
C SER A 163 -10.79 38.95 16.86
N SER A 164 -12.05 38.75 16.44
CA SER A 164 -12.48 37.53 15.76
C SER A 164 -11.81 37.41 14.38
N LEU A 165 -11.78 38.49 13.60
CA LEU A 165 -11.08 38.54 12.31
C LEU A 165 -9.59 38.24 12.49
N ARG A 166 -8.91 38.89 13.45
CA ARG A 166 -7.51 38.62 13.77
C ARG A 166 -7.27 37.14 14.08
N SER A 167 -8.11 36.54 14.92
CA SER A 167 -7.99 35.12 15.27
C SER A 167 -8.16 34.23 14.04
N SER A 168 -9.13 34.52 13.17
CA SER A 168 -9.35 33.76 11.93
C SER A 168 -8.19 33.92 10.94
N ILE A 169 -7.66 35.13 10.75
CA ILE A 169 -6.48 35.37 9.89
C ILE A 169 -5.27 34.60 10.40
N ARG A 170 -5.01 34.62 11.71
CA ARG A 170 -3.90 33.87 12.32
C ARG A 170 -4.06 32.36 12.11
N GLN A 171 -5.25 31.82 12.36
CA GLN A 171 -5.54 30.41 12.13
C GLN A 171 -5.37 30.03 10.66
N MET A 172 -5.78 30.88 9.72
CA MET A 172 -5.54 30.66 8.29
C MET A 172 -4.04 30.65 7.96
N ALA A 173 -3.23 31.52 8.57
CA ALA A 173 -1.77 31.53 8.40
C ALA A 173 -1.13 30.20 8.85
N GLU A 174 -1.55 29.71 10.01
CA GLU A 174 -1.08 28.46 10.60
C GLU A 174 -1.47 27.27 9.71
N VAL A 175 -2.72 27.21 9.24
CA VAL A 175 -3.19 26.17 8.31
C VAL A 175 -2.44 26.23 6.97
N ALA A 176 -2.21 27.40 6.41
CA ALA A 176 -1.46 27.55 5.16
C ALA A 176 -0.04 26.98 5.29
N THR A 177 0.63 27.29 6.39
CA THR A 177 1.99 26.81 6.67
C THR A 177 2.00 25.28 6.85
N ALA A 178 1.02 24.73 7.56
CA ALA A 178 0.87 23.29 7.71
C ALA A 178 0.63 22.59 6.35
N VAL A 179 -0.25 23.15 5.50
CA VAL A 179 -0.51 22.60 4.15
C VAL A 179 0.74 22.65 3.28
N ALA A 180 1.52 23.73 3.32
CA ALA A 180 2.78 23.83 2.58
C ALA A 180 3.77 22.74 3.01
N SER A 181 3.99 22.59 4.33
CA SER A 181 4.89 21.56 4.88
C SER A 181 4.44 20.15 4.52
N SER A 182 3.15 19.83 4.66
CA SER A 182 2.62 18.51 4.30
C SER A 182 2.71 18.24 2.80
N SER A 183 2.64 19.28 1.95
CA SER A 183 2.80 19.14 0.50
C SER A 183 4.25 18.84 0.11
N GLU A 184 5.23 19.42 0.81
CA GLU A 184 6.65 19.09 0.66
C GLU A 184 6.93 17.64 1.08
N GLU A 185 6.37 17.20 2.20
CA GLU A 185 6.47 15.79 2.64
C GLU A 185 5.84 14.83 1.63
N LEU A 186 4.64 15.13 1.11
CA LEU A 186 3.99 14.33 0.07
C LEU A 186 4.83 14.25 -1.21
N THR A 187 5.50 15.34 -1.57
CA THR A 187 6.41 15.38 -2.73
C THR A 187 7.61 14.47 -2.52
N ALA A 188 8.22 14.50 -1.33
CA ALA A 188 9.33 13.63 -0.98
C ALA A 188 8.92 12.15 -1.01
N VAL A 189 7.81 11.80 -0.35
CA VAL A 189 7.28 10.42 -0.32
C VAL A 189 6.90 9.93 -1.71
N SER A 190 6.30 10.78 -2.56
CA SER A 190 5.95 10.40 -3.94
C SER A 190 7.19 10.14 -4.81
N THR A 191 8.27 10.88 -4.57
CA THR A 191 9.55 10.69 -5.26
C THR A 191 10.18 9.36 -4.85
N GLU A 192 10.24 9.07 -3.55
CA GLU A 192 10.72 7.80 -3.02
C GLU A 192 9.88 6.62 -3.53
N MET A 193 8.55 6.77 -3.53
CA MET A 193 7.64 5.73 -4.04
C MET A 193 7.84 5.46 -5.54
N THR A 194 8.20 6.48 -6.33
CA THR A 194 8.55 6.30 -7.74
C THR A 194 9.85 5.51 -7.91
N GLN A 195 10.88 5.81 -7.13
CA GLN A 195 12.13 5.04 -7.13
C GLN A 195 11.90 3.57 -6.70
N ASN A 196 11.09 3.35 -5.67
CA ASN A 196 10.72 2.00 -5.22
C ASN A 196 9.95 1.24 -6.30
N ALA A 197 9.08 1.91 -7.05
CA ALA A 197 8.38 1.33 -8.19
C ALA A 197 9.35 0.94 -9.32
N GLU A 198 10.29 1.82 -9.69
CA GLU A 198 11.32 1.53 -10.69
C GLU A 198 12.18 0.30 -10.29
N GLN A 199 12.65 0.26 -9.04
CA GLN A 199 13.41 -0.88 -8.53
C GLN A 199 12.57 -2.18 -8.54
N THR A 200 11.28 -2.10 -8.19
CA THR A 200 10.36 -3.24 -8.26
C THR A 200 10.19 -3.73 -9.70
N ALA A 201 10.14 -2.83 -10.69
CA ALA A 201 10.06 -3.19 -12.11
C ALA A 201 11.32 -3.91 -12.60
N GLU A 202 12.51 -3.47 -12.18
CA GLU A 202 13.78 -4.15 -12.50
C GLU A 202 13.84 -5.56 -11.89
N GLN A 203 13.42 -5.71 -10.64
CA GLN A 203 13.34 -7.00 -9.96
C GLN A 203 12.33 -7.93 -10.65
N ALA A 204 11.16 -7.41 -11.03
CA ALA A 204 10.17 -8.15 -11.80
C ALA A 204 10.75 -8.66 -13.13
N THR A 205 11.46 -7.81 -13.87
CA THR A 205 12.11 -8.19 -15.13
C THR A 205 13.15 -9.29 -14.94
N SER A 206 13.98 -9.19 -13.89
CA SER A 206 14.99 -10.19 -13.56
C SER A 206 14.38 -11.55 -13.16
N ALA A 207 13.29 -11.52 -12.38
CA ALA A 207 12.54 -12.71 -12.00
C ALA A 207 11.86 -13.37 -13.20
N SER A 208 11.30 -12.59 -14.14
CA SER A 208 10.72 -13.10 -15.39
C SER A 208 11.75 -13.85 -16.23
N SER A 209 12.93 -13.25 -16.43
CA SER A 209 14.04 -13.88 -17.17
C SER A 209 14.47 -15.20 -16.52
N SER A 210 14.58 -15.21 -15.20
CA SER A 210 14.94 -16.42 -14.44
C SER A 210 13.89 -17.53 -14.60
N ALA A 211 12.60 -17.18 -14.54
CA ALA A 211 11.51 -18.14 -14.75
C ALA A 211 11.53 -18.73 -16.17
N GLU A 212 11.80 -17.90 -17.18
CA GLU A 212 11.91 -18.34 -18.57
C GLU A 212 13.10 -19.28 -18.79
N GLN A 213 14.24 -18.99 -18.16
CA GLN A 213 15.41 -19.88 -18.17
C GLN A 213 15.10 -21.24 -17.51
N VAL A 214 14.40 -21.27 -16.38
CA VAL A 214 13.99 -22.53 -15.74
C VAL A 214 13.00 -23.31 -16.62
N SER A 215 12.09 -22.61 -17.30
CA SER A 215 11.17 -23.25 -18.27
C SER A 215 11.92 -23.90 -19.43
N GLN A 216 12.93 -23.23 -20.00
CA GLN A 216 13.79 -23.79 -21.05
C GLN A 216 14.61 -25.00 -20.55
N ASN A 217 15.19 -24.91 -19.36
CA ASN A 217 15.90 -26.02 -18.74
C ASN A 217 14.98 -27.21 -18.52
N SER A 218 13.75 -26.98 -18.05
CA SER A 218 12.73 -28.01 -17.85
C SER A 218 12.39 -28.72 -19.16
N SER A 219 12.23 -27.97 -20.26
CA SER A 219 12.02 -28.55 -21.59
C SER A 219 13.21 -29.41 -22.04
N THR A 220 14.44 -28.96 -21.76
CA THR A 220 15.65 -29.72 -22.12
C THR A 220 15.75 -31.03 -21.34
N ILE A 221 15.44 -30.99 -20.04
CA ILE A 221 15.41 -32.19 -19.19
C ILE A 221 14.31 -33.15 -19.66
N LEU A 222 13.13 -32.65 -20.06
CA LEU A 222 12.06 -33.50 -20.57
C LEU A 222 12.50 -34.30 -21.80
N THR A 223 13.18 -33.66 -22.75
CA THR A 223 13.76 -34.35 -23.91
C THR A 223 14.77 -35.43 -23.49
N ALA A 224 15.61 -35.15 -22.49
CA ALA A 224 16.57 -36.14 -21.96
C ALA A 224 15.85 -37.32 -21.27
N VAL A 225 14.75 -37.06 -20.57
CA VAL A 225 13.90 -38.08 -19.95
C VAL A 225 13.23 -38.97 -21.01
N GLU A 226 12.74 -38.40 -22.11
CA GLU A 226 12.20 -39.16 -23.24
C GLU A 226 13.27 -40.08 -23.87
N GLN A 227 14.47 -39.56 -24.08
CA GLN A 227 15.61 -40.35 -24.58
C GLN A 227 16.02 -41.47 -23.60
N MET A 228 15.99 -41.19 -22.30
CA MET A 228 16.27 -42.18 -21.26
C MET A 228 15.21 -43.30 -21.26
N ASN A 229 13.93 -42.95 -21.37
CA ASN A 229 12.84 -43.92 -21.50
C ASN A 229 13.03 -44.82 -22.72
N ALA A 230 13.37 -44.25 -23.88
CA ALA A 230 13.67 -45.05 -25.09
C ALA A 230 14.85 -46.00 -24.87
N SER A 231 15.91 -45.54 -24.19
CA SER A 231 17.07 -46.38 -23.86
C SER A 231 16.71 -47.51 -22.89
N ILE A 232 15.93 -47.21 -21.85
CA ILE A 232 15.43 -48.21 -20.88
C ILE A 232 14.60 -49.29 -21.60
N GLN A 233 13.73 -48.90 -22.53
CA GLN A 233 12.94 -49.86 -23.32
C GLN A 233 13.82 -50.77 -24.21
N GLU A 234 14.87 -50.24 -24.84
CA GLU A 234 15.78 -51.07 -25.64
C GLU A 234 16.62 -52.02 -24.76
N ILE A 235 17.05 -51.58 -23.57
CA ILE A 235 17.72 -52.44 -22.60
C ILE A 235 16.76 -53.55 -22.14
N ALA A 236 15.51 -53.22 -21.80
CA ALA A 236 14.49 -54.18 -21.41
C ALA A 236 14.30 -55.28 -22.48
N LYS A 237 14.19 -54.85 -23.74
CA LYS A 237 14.11 -55.75 -24.89
C LYS A 237 15.35 -56.64 -25.03
N THR A 238 16.54 -56.08 -24.85
CA THR A 238 17.81 -56.83 -24.92
C THR A 238 17.91 -57.87 -23.82
N VAL A 239 17.46 -57.55 -22.60
CA VAL A 239 17.38 -58.50 -21.49
C VAL A 239 16.40 -59.62 -21.80
N MET A 240 15.19 -59.32 -22.29
CA MET A 240 14.23 -60.37 -22.65
C MET A 240 14.77 -61.33 -23.74
N GLU A 241 15.43 -60.80 -24.77
CA GLU A 241 16.03 -61.65 -25.82
C GLU A 241 17.22 -62.47 -25.26
N GLY A 242 18.01 -61.89 -24.37
CA GLY A 242 19.07 -62.60 -23.65
C GLY A 242 18.56 -63.78 -22.81
N ALA A 243 17.40 -63.63 -22.15
CA ALA A 243 16.82 -64.67 -21.30
C ALA A 243 16.34 -65.85 -22.15
N LYS A 244 15.78 -65.52 -23.32
CA LYS A 244 15.37 -66.51 -24.34
C LYS A 244 16.57 -67.27 -24.90
N VAL A 245 17.69 -66.60 -25.21
CA VAL A 245 18.93 -67.26 -25.66
C VAL A 245 19.49 -68.18 -24.58
N THR A 246 19.52 -67.72 -23.32
CA THR A 246 19.97 -68.49 -22.15
C THR A 246 19.12 -69.75 -21.97
N THR A 247 17.79 -69.64 -22.05
CA THR A 247 16.86 -70.78 -22.00
C THR A 247 17.10 -71.79 -23.12
N GLN A 248 17.40 -71.31 -24.34
CA GLN A 248 17.73 -72.18 -25.47
C GLN A 248 19.10 -72.85 -25.32
N ALA A 249 20.06 -72.18 -24.69
CA ALA A 249 21.38 -72.72 -24.38
C ALA A 249 21.28 -73.88 -23.37
N VAL A 250 20.48 -73.74 -22.31
CA VAL A 250 20.20 -74.85 -21.35
C VAL A 250 19.67 -76.07 -22.09
N LYS A 251 18.62 -75.90 -22.92
CA LYS A 251 18.05 -77.03 -23.71
C LYS A 251 19.08 -77.71 -24.61
N THR A 252 20.02 -76.93 -25.17
CA THR A 252 21.07 -77.45 -26.04
C THR A 252 22.12 -78.22 -25.23
N ALA A 253 22.49 -77.71 -24.05
CA ALA A 253 23.38 -78.38 -23.10
C ALA A 253 22.77 -79.71 -22.62
N ASP A 254 21.49 -79.72 -22.24
CA ASP A 254 20.76 -80.93 -21.84
C ASP A 254 20.77 -82.00 -22.94
N ARG A 255 20.45 -81.62 -24.18
CA ARG A 255 20.49 -82.54 -25.33
C ARG A 255 21.89 -83.10 -25.58
N THR A 256 22.91 -82.26 -25.41
CA THR A 256 24.31 -82.67 -25.56
C THR A 256 24.68 -83.65 -24.45
N ASN A 257 24.27 -83.38 -23.22
CA ASN A 257 24.49 -84.25 -22.06
C ASN A 257 23.83 -85.62 -22.24
N GLU A 258 22.59 -85.67 -22.75
CA GLU A 258 21.92 -86.94 -23.10
C GLU A 258 22.69 -87.73 -24.16
N THR A 259 23.19 -87.05 -25.19
CA THR A 259 23.92 -87.69 -26.29
C THR A 259 25.25 -88.27 -25.83
N ILE A 260 26.01 -87.51 -25.02
CA ILE A 260 27.27 -87.98 -24.45
C ILE A 260 27.04 -89.11 -23.44
N ASN A 261 25.98 -89.07 -22.63
CA ASN A 261 25.62 -90.17 -21.75
C ASN A 261 25.30 -91.46 -22.53
N LYS A 262 24.55 -91.36 -23.64
CA LYS A 262 24.31 -92.51 -24.54
C LYS A 262 25.60 -93.04 -25.16
N LEU A 263 26.54 -92.16 -25.51
CA LEU A 263 27.86 -92.56 -26.00
C LEU A 263 28.64 -93.30 -24.91
N GLY A 264 28.67 -92.78 -23.68
CA GLY A 264 29.31 -93.42 -22.53
C GLY A 264 28.73 -94.81 -22.22
N GLN A 265 27.39 -94.95 -22.26
CA GLN A 265 26.72 -96.25 -22.13
C GLN A 265 27.10 -97.21 -23.26
N SER A 266 27.13 -96.73 -24.51
CA SER A 266 27.54 -97.54 -25.67
C SER A 266 28.99 -98.03 -25.52
N SER A 267 29.89 -97.17 -25.04
CA SER A 267 31.29 -97.54 -24.77
C SER A 267 31.42 -98.56 -23.63
N ILE A 268 30.54 -98.54 -22.63
CA ILE A 268 30.49 -99.58 -21.58
C ILE A 268 30.07 -100.92 -22.18
N GLU A 269 29.03 -100.94 -23.03
CA GLU A 269 28.59 -102.16 -23.72
C GLU A 269 29.67 -102.71 -24.66
N ILE A 270 30.34 -101.86 -25.44
CA ILE A 270 31.48 -102.28 -26.26
C ILE A 270 32.60 -102.86 -25.39
N GLY A 271 32.91 -102.24 -24.25
CA GLY A 271 33.89 -102.77 -23.30
C GLY A 271 33.54 -104.18 -22.78
N LYS A 272 32.26 -104.48 -22.54
CA LYS A 272 31.81 -105.84 -22.19
C LYS A 272 32.04 -106.83 -23.32
N VAL A 273 31.73 -106.44 -24.56
CA VAL A 273 31.95 -107.30 -25.75
C VAL A 273 33.45 -107.58 -25.93
N ILE A 274 34.31 -106.57 -25.79
CA ILE A 274 35.76 -106.74 -25.89
C ILE A 274 36.27 -107.73 -24.84
N LYS A 275 35.84 -107.62 -23.57
CA LYS A 275 36.21 -108.61 -22.53
C LYS A 275 35.85 -110.05 -22.90
N VAL A 276 34.68 -110.26 -23.52
CA VAL A 276 34.27 -111.59 -24.01
C VAL A 276 35.18 -112.06 -25.14
N ILE A 277 35.52 -111.19 -26.10
CA ILE A 277 36.41 -111.55 -27.21
C ILE A 277 37.82 -111.87 -26.69
N THR A 278 38.36 -111.11 -25.74
CA THR A 278 39.65 -111.39 -25.10
C THR A 278 39.63 -112.76 -24.40
N ALA A 279 38.54 -113.08 -23.70
CA ALA A 279 38.38 -114.40 -23.07
C ALA A 279 38.31 -115.53 -24.10
N ILE A 280 37.58 -115.34 -25.21
CA ILE A 280 37.52 -116.30 -26.33
C ILE A 280 38.90 -116.48 -26.96
N ALA A 281 39.66 -115.40 -27.18
CA ALA A 281 41.02 -115.45 -27.72
C ALA A 281 41.96 -116.23 -26.78
N GLY A 282 41.87 -116.01 -25.46
CA GLY A 282 42.59 -116.77 -24.46
C GLY A 282 42.25 -118.26 -24.47
N GLN A 283 40.96 -118.60 -24.56
CA GLN A 283 40.50 -119.99 -24.64
C GLN A 283 40.92 -120.66 -25.96
N THR A 284 40.88 -119.92 -27.07
CA THR A 284 41.33 -120.38 -28.40
C THR A 284 42.83 -120.66 -28.41
N ASN A 285 43.62 -119.80 -27.75
CA ASN A 285 45.06 -120.00 -27.57
C ASN A 285 45.36 -121.27 -26.73
N LEU A 286 44.57 -121.55 -25.69
CA LEU A 286 44.69 -122.79 -24.89
C LEU A 286 44.27 -124.04 -25.68
N LEU A 287 43.19 -123.97 -26.46
CA LEU A 287 42.75 -125.06 -27.35
C LEU A 287 43.81 -125.36 -28.41
N ALA A 288 44.37 -124.31 -29.03
CA ALA A 288 45.44 -124.42 -29.99
C ALA A 288 46.71 -125.00 -29.37
N LEU A 289 47.06 -124.60 -28.14
CA LEU A 289 48.17 -125.19 -27.38
C LEU A 289 47.95 -126.69 -27.13
N ASN A 290 46.77 -127.10 -26.69
CA ASN A 290 46.43 -128.50 -26.49
C ASN A 290 46.49 -129.29 -27.80
N ALA A 291 46.03 -128.70 -28.90
CA ALA A 291 46.13 -129.29 -30.24
C ALA A 291 47.59 -129.42 -30.70
N THR A 292 48.45 -128.43 -30.43
CA THR A 292 49.90 -128.54 -30.70
C THR A 292 50.55 -129.65 -29.87
N ILE A 293 50.16 -129.82 -28.61
CA ILE A 293 50.65 -130.90 -27.73
C ILE A 293 50.24 -132.27 -28.28
N GLU A 294 48.96 -132.45 -28.62
CA GLU A 294 48.46 -133.73 -29.11
C GLU A 294 49.03 -134.06 -30.52
N ALA A 295 49.23 -133.04 -31.36
CA ALA A 295 49.91 -133.17 -32.63
C ALA A 295 51.40 -133.57 -32.48
N ALA A 296 52.10 -133.05 -31.46
CA ALA A 296 53.45 -133.48 -31.12
C ALA A 296 53.48 -134.93 -30.61
N ARG A 297 52.44 -135.35 -29.90
CA ARG A 297 52.27 -136.71 -29.36
C ARG A 297 52.02 -137.76 -30.45
N ALA A 298 51.39 -137.36 -31.56
CA ALA A 298 51.13 -138.21 -32.73
C ALA A 298 52.33 -138.40 -33.68
N GLY A 299 53.50 -137.82 -33.38
CA GLY A 299 54.74 -138.02 -34.16
C GLY A 299 54.65 -137.51 -35.61
N ASP A 300 55.20 -138.24 -36.57
CA ASP A 300 55.24 -137.82 -37.99
C ASP A 300 53.85 -137.67 -38.63
N ALA A 301 52.81 -138.37 -38.13
CA ALA A 301 51.44 -138.26 -38.60
C ALA A 301 50.76 -136.95 -38.17
N GLY A 302 51.26 -136.29 -37.11
CA GLY A 302 50.69 -135.06 -36.55
C GLY A 302 51.28 -133.75 -37.11
N ARG A 303 52.33 -133.80 -37.94
CA ARG A 303 53.06 -132.60 -38.42
C ARG A 303 52.16 -131.54 -39.08
N GLY A 304 51.23 -131.95 -39.95
CA GLY A 304 50.30 -131.02 -40.60
C GLY A 304 49.34 -130.35 -39.61
N PHE A 305 48.86 -131.10 -38.61
CA PHE A 305 48.02 -130.58 -37.53
C PHE A 305 48.77 -129.62 -36.61
N ALA A 306 50.05 -129.89 -36.33
CA ALA A 306 50.88 -129.03 -35.49
C ALA A 306 51.10 -127.64 -36.12
N VAL A 307 51.24 -127.56 -37.44
CA VAL A 307 51.38 -126.28 -38.16
C VAL A 307 50.09 -125.46 -38.06
N VAL A 308 48.93 -126.07 -38.33
CA VAL A 308 47.63 -125.38 -38.20
C VAL A 308 47.37 -124.95 -36.76
N ALA A 309 47.66 -125.80 -35.78
CA ALA A 309 47.51 -125.47 -34.37
C ALA A 309 48.40 -124.29 -33.94
N ASN A 310 49.66 -124.24 -34.41
CA ASN A 310 50.55 -123.11 -34.16
C ASN A 310 50.07 -121.82 -34.84
N GLU A 311 49.52 -121.89 -36.06
CA GLU A 311 48.96 -120.73 -36.75
C GLU A 311 47.74 -120.17 -36.01
N VAL A 312 46.83 -121.05 -35.58
CA VAL A 312 45.65 -120.67 -34.77
C VAL A 312 46.08 -120.07 -33.42
N LYS A 313 47.14 -120.62 -32.81
CA LYS A 313 47.72 -120.10 -31.57
C LYS A 313 48.25 -118.67 -31.74
N GLU A 314 49.02 -118.42 -32.81
CA GLU A 314 49.57 -117.09 -33.08
C GLU A 314 48.47 -116.08 -33.45
N LEU A 315 47.46 -116.51 -34.22
CA LEU A 315 46.29 -115.68 -34.55
C LEU A 315 45.46 -115.33 -33.29
N ALA A 316 45.29 -116.29 -32.37
CA ALA A 316 44.62 -116.06 -31.09
C ALA A 316 45.40 -115.08 -30.21
N LYS A 317 46.74 -115.17 -30.19
CA LYS A 317 47.61 -114.23 -29.49
C LYS A 317 47.54 -112.82 -30.10
N GLN A 318 47.56 -112.70 -31.43
CA GLN A 318 47.37 -111.41 -32.12
C GLN A 318 45.99 -110.82 -31.81
N THR A 319 44.94 -111.64 -31.81
CA THR A 319 43.58 -111.22 -31.46
C THR A 319 43.52 -110.71 -30.02
N ALA A 320 44.12 -111.42 -29.06
CA ALA A 320 44.18 -110.98 -27.67
C ALA A 320 44.88 -109.62 -27.54
N ASN A 321 46.05 -109.45 -28.15
CA ASN A 321 46.79 -108.18 -28.15
C ASN A 321 45.98 -107.04 -28.80
N ALA A 322 45.31 -107.29 -29.91
CA ALA A 322 44.46 -106.28 -30.57
C ALA A 322 43.25 -105.91 -29.71
N THR A 323 42.62 -106.89 -29.03
CA THR A 323 41.52 -106.60 -28.10
C THR A 323 41.97 -105.85 -26.86
N GLU A 324 43.20 -106.06 -26.38
CA GLU A 324 43.79 -105.29 -25.29
C GLU A 324 43.94 -103.81 -25.69
N ASP A 325 44.48 -103.52 -26.89
CA ASP A 325 44.59 -102.13 -27.40
C ASP A 325 43.22 -101.48 -27.57
N ILE A 326 42.23 -102.22 -28.10
CA ILE A 326 40.85 -101.71 -28.21
C ILE A 326 40.26 -101.46 -26.80
N SER A 327 40.52 -102.33 -25.82
CA SER A 327 40.06 -102.14 -24.45
C SER A 327 40.60 -100.84 -23.86
N GLN A 328 41.90 -100.56 -24.03
CA GLN A 328 42.52 -99.31 -23.57
C GLN A 328 41.90 -98.08 -24.23
N ARG A 329 41.64 -98.14 -25.55
CA ARG A 329 40.95 -97.05 -26.27
C ARG A 329 39.51 -96.84 -25.78
N ILE A 330 38.79 -97.92 -25.46
CA ILE A 330 37.42 -97.83 -24.93
C ILE A 330 37.42 -97.25 -23.51
N GLU A 331 38.38 -97.61 -22.66
CA GLU A 331 38.55 -96.99 -21.34
C GLU A 331 38.88 -95.49 -21.45
N ALA A 332 39.70 -95.08 -22.42
CA ALA A 332 39.93 -93.67 -22.70
C ALA A 332 38.63 -92.96 -23.10
N ILE A 333 37.83 -93.52 -24.01
CA ILE A 333 36.53 -92.95 -24.40
C ILE A 333 35.57 -92.86 -23.19
N GLN A 334 35.53 -93.86 -22.32
CA GLN A 334 34.71 -93.82 -21.10
C GLN A 334 35.16 -92.71 -20.13
N THR A 335 36.46 -92.48 -20.04
CA THR A 335 37.03 -91.40 -19.22
C THR A 335 36.71 -90.03 -19.80
N ASP A 336 36.93 -89.85 -21.11
CA ASP A 336 36.68 -88.60 -21.82
C ASP A 336 35.19 -88.24 -21.84
N THR A 337 34.30 -89.22 -22.01
CA THR A 337 32.84 -88.99 -21.95
C THR A 337 32.40 -88.55 -20.56
N LYS A 338 32.96 -89.13 -19.47
CA LYS A 338 32.70 -88.64 -18.10
C LYS A 338 33.19 -87.21 -17.91
N ALA A 339 34.40 -86.89 -18.37
CA ALA A 339 34.94 -85.53 -18.29
C ALA A 339 34.07 -84.52 -19.07
N ALA A 340 33.58 -84.91 -20.25
CA ALA A 340 32.68 -84.09 -21.05
C ALA A 340 31.33 -83.84 -20.33
N VAL A 341 30.73 -84.86 -19.70
CA VAL A 341 29.50 -84.69 -18.89
C VAL A 341 29.72 -83.70 -17.74
N GLN A 342 30.86 -83.79 -17.04
CA GLN A 342 31.19 -82.85 -15.97
C GLN A 342 31.34 -81.41 -16.50
N ALA A 343 32.03 -81.23 -17.63
CA ALA A 343 32.16 -79.91 -18.26
C ALA A 343 30.81 -79.33 -18.69
N ILE A 344 29.92 -80.14 -19.27
CA ILE A 344 28.56 -79.71 -19.67
C ILE A 344 27.72 -79.33 -18.44
N THR A 345 27.88 -80.05 -17.33
CA THR A 345 27.19 -79.72 -16.07
C THR A 345 27.63 -78.35 -15.56
N GLN A 346 28.94 -78.08 -15.54
CA GLN A 346 29.46 -76.75 -15.15
C GLN A 346 28.98 -75.63 -16.08
N ILE A 347 28.90 -75.88 -17.40
CA ILE A 347 28.33 -74.92 -18.35
C ILE A 347 26.85 -74.63 -18.00
N THR A 348 26.08 -75.66 -17.66
CA THR A 348 24.67 -75.51 -17.28
C THR A 348 24.52 -74.64 -16.02
N ASP A 349 25.39 -74.83 -15.02
CA ASP A 349 25.40 -74.00 -13.81
C ASP A 349 25.70 -72.52 -14.11
N ILE A 350 26.67 -72.25 -15.00
CA ILE A 350 26.99 -70.88 -15.44
C ILE A 350 25.81 -70.25 -16.18
N ILE A 351 25.14 -71.00 -17.06
CA ILE A 351 23.97 -70.50 -17.81
C ILE A 351 22.82 -70.18 -16.85
N ASN A 352 22.59 -70.98 -15.81
CA ASN A 352 21.59 -70.68 -14.78
C ASN A 352 21.93 -69.39 -14.01
N GLN A 353 23.20 -69.18 -13.64
CA GLN A 353 23.62 -67.91 -13.02
C GLN A 353 23.39 -66.71 -13.94
N ILE A 354 23.63 -66.85 -15.25
CA ILE A 354 23.31 -65.80 -16.23
C ILE A 354 21.80 -65.49 -16.22
N ASN A 355 20.94 -66.51 -16.15
CA ASN A 355 19.49 -66.33 -16.07
C ASN A 355 19.07 -65.58 -14.80
N ASP A 356 19.69 -65.88 -13.66
CA ASP A 356 19.42 -65.18 -12.39
C ASP A 356 19.84 -63.69 -12.46
N PHE A 357 21.00 -63.40 -13.07
CA PHE A 357 21.41 -62.02 -13.33
C PHE A 357 20.43 -61.29 -14.24
N GLN A 358 19.90 -61.95 -15.26
CA GLN A 358 18.90 -61.35 -16.14
C GLN A 358 17.62 -60.97 -15.40
N SER A 359 17.13 -61.81 -14.49
CA SER A 359 15.97 -61.49 -13.64
C SER A 359 16.23 -60.28 -12.73
N THR A 360 17.46 -60.17 -12.21
CA THR A 360 17.87 -59.03 -11.38
C THR A 360 17.92 -57.74 -12.20
N ILE A 361 18.49 -57.78 -13.40
CA ILE A 361 18.53 -56.63 -14.32
C ILE A 361 17.11 -56.21 -14.72
N ALA A 362 16.23 -57.16 -15.01
CA ALA A 362 14.83 -56.87 -15.33
C ALA A 362 14.13 -56.09 -14.20
N SER A 363 14.34 -56.51 -12.95
CA SER A 363 13.79 -55.81 -11.77
C SER A 363 14.35 -54.38 -11.66
N ALA A 364 15.65 -54.19 -11.90
CA ALA A 364 16.29 -52.87 -11.89
C ALA A 364 15.76 -51.94 -13.01
N ILE A 365 15.40 -52.50 -14.18
CA ILE A 365 14.79 -51.77 -15.29
C ILE A 365 13.38 -51.27 -14.95
N GLU A 366 12.58 -52.08 -14.25
CA GLU A 366 11.26 -51.67 -13.76
C GLU A 366 11.39 -50.49 -12.78
N GLU A 367 12.35 -50.56 -11.85
CA GLU A 367 12.65 -49.47 -10.92
C GLU A 367 13.16 -48.19 -11.62
N GLN A 368 14.03 -48.34 -12.63
CA GLN A 368 14.48 -47.21 -13.45
C GLN A 368 13.32 -46.57 -14.22
N THR A 369 12.38 -47.36 -14.74
CA THR A 369 11.19 -46.85 -15.42
C THR A 369 10.32 -46.04 -14.47
N ALA A 370 10.07 -46.56 -13.27
CA ALA A 370 9.31 -45.85 -12.23
C ALA A 370 9.97 -44.52 -11.86
N THR A 371 11.29 -44.53 -11.64
CA THR A 371 12.08 -43.32 -11.31
C THR A 371 12.03 -42.29 -12.45
N THR A 372 12.14 -42.74 -13.70
CA THR A 372 12.10 -41.87 -14.88
C THR A 372 10.74 -41.19 -15.04
N ASN A 373 9.66 -41.92 -14.77
CA ASN A 373 8.30 -41.36 -14.78
C ASN A 373 8.09 -40.32 -13.67
N GLU A 374 8.63 -40.55 -12.48
CA GLU A 374 8.60 -39.56 -11.39
C GLU A 374 9.42 -38.31 -11.73
N ILE A 375 10.58 -38.44 -12.37
CA ILE A 375 11.34 -37.27 -12.86
C ILE A 375 10.49 -36.49 -13.87
N SER A 376 9.87 -37.16 -14.84
CA SER A 376 8.99 -36.52 -15.83
C SER A 376 7.87 -35.72 -15.16
N ARG A 377 7.22 -36.30 -14.14
CA ARG A 377 6.17 -35.66 -13.36
C ARG A 377 6.67 -34.41 -12.62
N ASN A 378 7.82 -34.52 -11.94
CA ASN A 378 8.43 -33.40 -11.22
C ASN A 378 8.83 -32.25 -12.16
N ILE A 379 9.34 -32.56 -13.35
CA ILE A 379 9.67 -31.55 -14.37
C ILE A 379 8.41 -30.86 -14.90
N ALA A 380 7.32 -31.60 -15.11
CA ALA A 380 6.04 -31.02 -15.53
C ALA A 380 5.41 -30.10 -14.46
N GLU A 381 5.61 -30.41 -13.18
CA GLU A 381 5.20 -29.55 -12.06
C GLU A 381 6.08 -28.30 -11.97
N ALA A 382 7.39 -28.44 -12.08
CA ALA A 382 8.32 -27.31 -12.13
C ALA A 382 8.01 -26.35 -13.28
N ALA A 383 7.74 -26.87 -14.49
CA ALA A 383 7.36 -26.07 -15.65
C ALA A 383 6.04 -25.30 -15.44
N ARG A 384 5.05 -25.93 -14.79
CA ARG A 384 3.81 -25.25 -14.40
C ARG A 384 4.08 -24.15 -13.37
N GLY A 385 4.86 -24.44 -12.34
CA GLY A 385 5.28 -23.46 -11.33
C GLY A 385 5.97 -22.25 -11.93
N THR A 386 6.87 -22.45 -12.91
CA THR A 386 7.52 -21.33 -13.61
C THR A 386 6.55 -20.50 -14.45
N SER A 387 5.55 -21.13 -15.06
CA SER A 387 4.50 -20.42 -15.81
C SER A 387 3.66 -19.54 -14.89
N ASP A 388 3.31 -20.05 -13.71
CA ASP A 388 2.57 -19.28 -12.71
C ASP A 388 3.40 -18.13 -12.13
N ILE A 389 4.70 -18.33 -11.91
CA ILE A 389 5.64 -17.25 -11.53
C ILE A 389 5.64 -16.17 -12.60
N ALA A 390 5.81 -16.52 -13.88
CA ALA A 390 5.81 -15.55 -14.98
C ALA A 390 4.50 -14.75 -15.04
N ARG A 391 3.34 -15.42 -14.84
CA ARG A 391 2.03 -14.75 -14.75
C ARG A 391 1.97 -13.79 -13.57
N ASN A 392 2.42 -14.20 -12.39
CA ASN A 392 2.42 -13.34 -11.20
C ASN A 392 3.33 -12.12 -11.35
N ILE A 393 4.50 -12.30 -12.00
CA ILE A 393 5.41 -11.20 -12.31
C ILE A 393 4.78 -10.19 -13.29
N ALA A 394 3.98 -10.65 -14.25
CA ALA A 394 3.22 -9.74 -15.12
C ALA A 394 2.21 -8.89 -14.33
N VAL A 395 1.55 -9.46 -13.30
CA VAL A 395 0.67 -8.71 -12.40
C VAL A 395 1.45 -7.70 -11.56
N VAL A 396 2.62 -8.09 -11.04
CA VAL A 396 3.50 -7.16 -10.31
C VAL A 396 3.89 -5.97 -11.21
N ALA A 397 4.27 -6.22 -12.46
CA ALA A 397 4.62 -5.15 -13.41
C ALA A 397 3.45 -4.18 -13.65
N LEU A 398 2.22 -4.69 -13.80
CA LEU A 398 1.00 -3.86 -13.95
C LEU A 398 0.70 -3.02 -12.69
N ASN A 399 0.87 -3.60 -11.51
CA ASN A 399 0.68 -2.89 -10.25
C ASN A 399 1.73 -1.79 -10.08
N THR A 400 3.00 -2.09 -10.40
CA THR A 400 4.09 -1.11 -10.39
C THR A 400 3.79 0.06 -11.32
N GLN A 401 3.30 -0.20 -12.54
CA GLN A 401 2.89 0.85 -13.47
C GLN A 401 1.76 1.71 -12.90
N SER A 402 0.77 1.09 -12.26
CA SER A 402 -0.33 1.81 -11.61
C SER A 402 0.16 2.67 -10.44
N THR A 403 1.13 2.18 -9.66
CA THR A 403 1.81 2.95 -8.61
C THR A 403 2.52 4.17 -9.20
N THR A 404 3.28 4.02 -10.30
CA THR A 404 3.96 5.15 -10.97
C THR A 404 2.96 6.21 -11.48
N ILE A 405 1.81 5.79 -12.00
CA ILE A 405 0.75 6.74 -12.40
C ILE A 405 0.17 7.43 -11.16
N GLY A 406 -0.08 6.68 -10.08
CA GLY A 406 -0.59 7.21 -8.81
C GLY A 406 0.37 8.20 -8.14
N THR A 407 1.68 7.92 -8.14
CA THR A 407 2.71 8.83 -7.62
C THR A 407 2.76 10.11 -8.43
N SER A 408 2.68 10.01 -9.77
CA SER A 408 2.66 11.18 -10.65
C SER A 408 1.48 12.10 -10.38
N ASN A 409 0.27 11.54 -10.23
CA ASN A 409 -0.92 12.31 -9.86
C ASN A 409 -0.80 12.94 -8.47
N THR A 410 -0.22 12.21 -7.50
CA THR A 410 -0.01 12.71 -6.13
C THR A 410 1.01 13.85 -6.11
N LEU A 411 2.08 13.74 -6.90
CA LEU A 411 3.09 14.78 -7.06
C LEU A 411 2.49 16.07 -7.65
N GLN A 412 1.63 15.92 -8.66
CA GLN A 412 0.91 17.06 -9.24
C GLN A 412 0.01 17.73 -8.19
N ALA A 413 -0.79 16.94 -7.46
CA ALA A 413 -1.68 17.46 -6.42
C ALA A 413 -0.91 18.15 -5.28
N ALA A 414 0.21 17.57 -4.84
CA ALA A 414 1.07 18.18 -3.83
C ALA A 414 1.67 19.51 -4.31
N THR A 415 2.07 19.60 -5.58
CA THR A 415 2.56 20.85 -6.18
C THR A 415 1.47 21.92 -6.21
N GLU A 416 0.23 21.55 -6.56
CA GLU A 416 -0.90 22.47 -6.56
C GLU A 416 -1.27 22.93 -5.13
N LEU A 417 -1.29 22.03 -4.15
CA LEU A 417 -1.52 22.35 -2.74
C LEU A 417 -0.45 23.31 -2.20
N SER A 418 0.82 23.05 -2.50
CA SER A 418 1.92 23.95 -2.13
C SER A 418 1.74 25.34 -2.73
N ARG A 419 1.36 25.43 -4.02
CA ARG A 419 1.06 26.72 -4.67
C ARG A 419 -0.11 27.44 -3.99
N MET A 420 -1.21 26.75 -3.70
CA MET A 420 -2.36 27.34 -3.01
C MET A 420 -2.02 27.82 -1.60
N ALA A 421 -1.19 27.08 -0.87
CA ALA A 421 -0.72 27.48 0.45
C ALA A 421 0.12 28.77 0.38
N VAL A 422 1.02 28.89 -0.60
CA VAL A 422 1.81 30.11 -0.84
C VAL A 422 0.90 31.28 -1.22
N ASP A 423 -0.08 31.07 -2.10
CA ASP A 423 -1.05 32.11 -2.47
C ASP A 423 -1.88 32.56 -1.24
N LEU A 424 -2.27 31.63 -0.37
CA LEU A 424 -3.02 31.93 0.84
C LEU A 424 -2.17 32.67 1.88
N GLN A 425 -0.89 32.29 2.06
CA GLN A 425 0.07 33.05 2.86
C GLN A 425 0.25 34.48 2.33
N LYS A 426 0.27 34.66 1.00
CA LYS A 426 0.34 35.98 0.37
C LYS A 426 -0.90 36.83 0.65
N VAL A 427 -2.10 36.25 0.66
CA VAL A 427 -3.33 36.97 1.04
C VAL A 427 -3.31 37.31 2.53
N VAL A 428 -2.95 36.35 3.39
CA VAL A 428 -2.91 36.54 4.85
C VAL A 428 -1.88 37.60 5.27
N SER A 429 -0.74 37.67 4.58
CA SER A 429 0.31 38.68 4.85
C SER A 429 -0.08 40.12 4.47
N GLN A 430 -1.19 40.33 3.75
CA GLN A 430 -1.75 41.67 3.54
C GLN A 430 -2.37 42.23 4.82
N PHE A 431 -2.69 41.36 5.80
CA PHE A 431 -3.22 41.77 7.08
C PHE A 431 -2.09 41.91 8.10
N ILE A 432 -2.15 42.97 8.90
CA ILE A 432 -1.32 43.17 10.10
C ILE A 432 -2.20 42.80 11.28
N TYR A 433 -1.87 41.73 11.99
CA TYR A 433 -2.76 41.13 12.98
C TYR A 433 -2.03 40.73 14.27
#